data_AF-A0A212CU63-F1
#
_entry.id   AF-A0A212CU63-F1
#
_cell.length_a   1.000
_cell.length_b   1.000
_cell.length_c   1.000
_cell.angle_alpha   90.00
_cell.angle_beta   90.00
_cell.angle_gamma   90.00
#
_symmetry.space_group_name_H-M   'P 1'
#
loop_
_entity.id
_entity.type
_entity.pdbx_description
1 polymer ?
#
loop_
_entity_poly.entity_id
_entity_poly.type
_entity_poly.pdbx_seq_one_letter_code
_entity_poly.pdbx_strand_id
1 'polypeptide(L)'
;LPKAAKINHHRIWYGIGLALACDITEDDVIYTPLPLYHSAALLIGLHGCIVTGATLVLRTKFSASQFWDDCRKYNITVIQYIGELLRYLCNCP
;
A
#
# COMPACT_ATOMS: atom_id res chain seq x y z
N LEU A 1 2.43 -5.93 -26.22
CA LEU A 1 3.72 -5.93 -25.47
C LEU A 1 3.69 -4.83 -24.43
N PRO A 2 4.24 -5.04 -23.22
CA PRO A 2 4.35 -4.00 -22.20
C PRO A 2 5.16 -2.81 -22.73
N LYS A 3 4.70 -1.58 -22.44
CA LYS A 3 5.32 -0.33 -22.87
C LYS A 3 6.00 0.35 -21.67
N ALA A 4 7.17 0.93 -21.88
CA ALA A 4 7.85 1.70 -20.83
C ALA A 4 7.05 2.94 -20.44
N ALA A 5 6.69 3.05 -19.17
CA ALA A 5 6.04 4.24 -18.62
C ALA A 5 7.10 5.18 -18.03
N LYS A 6 7.16 6.42 -18.53
CA LYS A 6 8.04 7.46 -17.97
C LYS A 6 7.38 8.06 -16.72
N ILE A 7 7.97 7.84 -15.54
CA ILE A 7 7.51 8.42 -14.28
C ILE A 7 8.51 9.50 -13.86
N ASN A 8 8.08 10.76 -13.86
CA ASN A 8 8.86 11.90 -13.35
C ASN A 8 8.35 12.29 -11.94
N HIS A 9 9.08 13.16 -11.23
CA HIS A 9 8.70 13.58 -9.88
C HIS A 9 7.28 14.16 -9.79
N HIS A 10 6.83 14.88 -10.81
CA HIS A 10 5.47 15.41 -10.87
C HIS A 10 4.40 14.30 -10.89
N ARG A 11 4.65 13.19 -11.60
CA ARG A 11 3.76 12.01 -11.58
C ARG A 11 3.79 11.28 -10.24
N ILE A 12 4.92 11.32 -9.54
CA ILE A 12 5.02 10.78 -8.18
C ILE A 12 4.14 11.60 -7.22
N TRP A 13 4.16 12.93 -7.35
CA TRP A 13 3.26 13.83 -6.61
C TRP A 13 1.77 13.51 -6.81
N TYR A 14 1.33 13.20 -8.04
CA TYR A 14 -0.06 12.81 -8.25
C TYR A 14 -0.48 11.53 -7.53
N GLY A 15 0.47 10.63 -7.21
CA GLY A 15 0.19 9.39 -6.46
C GLY A 15 -0.38 9.64 -5.07
N ILE A 16 -0.13 10.82 -4.49
CA ILE A 16 -0.63 11.24 -3.17
C ILE A 16 -2.14 11.45 -3.17
N GLY A 17 -2.75 11.75 -4.33
CA GLY A 17 -4.18 12.06 -4.41
C GLY A 17 -5.06 10.97 -3.81
N LEU A 18 -4.64 9.70 -3.87
CA LEU A 18 -5.40 8.62 -3.25
C LEU A 18 -5.25 8.60 -1.72
N ALA A 19 -4.06 8.88 -1.19
CA ALA A 19 -3.86 8.98 0.25
C ALA A 19 -4.71 10.11 0.85
N LEU A 20 -4.76 11.27 0.19
CA LEU A 20 -5.63 12.38 0.60
C LEU A 20 -7.11 12.06 0.45
N ALA A 21 -7.51 11.38 -0.64
CA ALA A 21 -8.91 10.98 -0.85
C ALA A 21 -9.39 9.90 0.14
N CYS A 22 -8.48 9.19 0.79
CA CYS A 22 -8.77 8.21 1.82
C CYS A 22 -8.60 8.79 3.24
N ASP A 23 -8.44 10.11 3.38
CA ASP A 23 -8.21 10.80 4.66
C ASP A 23 -7.09 10.18 5.50
N ILE A 24 -6.01 9.73 4.84
CA ILE A 24 -4.85 9.14 5.51
C ILE A 24 -4.11 10.23 6.30
N THR A 25 -3.84 9.94 7.57
CA THR A 25 -3.18 10.85 8.52
C THR A 25 -1.84 10.27 9.01
N GLU A 26 -1.11 11.03 9.82
CA GLU A 26 0.10 10.58 10.49
C GLU A 26 -0.12 9.43 11.50
N ASP A 27 -1.36 9.27 11.99
CA ASP A 27 -1.74 8.20 12.93
C ASP A 27 -1.97 6.86 12.23
N ASP A 28 -2.00 6.84 10.89
CA ASP A 28 -2.25 5.63 10.11
C ASP A 28 -1.02 4.72 9.96
N VAL A 29 -1.28 3.42 9.98
CA VAL A 29 -0.31 2.38 9.68
C VAL A 29 -0.77 1.62 8.44
N ILE A 30 -0.11 1.89 7.32
CA ILE A 30 -0.41 1.30 6.01
C ILE A 30 0.37 0.00 5.84
N TYR A 31 -0.32 -1.10 5.53
CA TYR A 31 0.31 -2.36 5.18
C TYR A 31 0.39 -2.55 3.66
N THR A 32 1.60 -2.82 3.15
CA THR A 32 1.80 -3.15 1.73
C THR A 32 2.66 -4.42 1.54
N PRO A 33 2.06 -5.51 1.03
CA PRO A 33 2.79 -6.69 0.57
C PRO A 33 3.09 -6.62 -0.94
N LEU A 34 2.91 -5.45 -1.55
CA LEU A 34 3.03 -5.23 -2.99
C LEU A 34 4.47 -4.84 -3.35
N PRO A 35 4.98 -5.23 -4.54
CA PRO A 35 6.35 -4.91 -4.92
C PRO A 35 6.55 -3.42 -5.20
N LEU A 36 7.55 -2.80 -4.57
CA LEU A 36 7.90 -1.37 -4.72
C LEU A 36 8.36 -0.97 -6.14
N TYR A 37 8.60 -1.92 -7.04
CA TYR A 37 8.87 -1.60 -8.45
C TYR A 37 7.57 -1.40 -9.27
N HIS A 38 6.40 -1.56 -8.66
CA HIS A 38 5.10 -1.24 -9.25
C HIS A 38 4.51 0.06 -8.70
N SER A 39 3.72 0.75 -9.53
CA SER A 39 3.16 2.07 -9.21
C SER A 39 2.25 2.08 -7.99
N ALA A 40 1.49 1.01 -7.76
CA ALA A 40 0.61 0.92 -6.58
C ALA A 40 1.42 1.02 -5.28
N ALA A 41 2.40 0.13 -5.09
CA ALA A 41 3.21 0.14 -3.88
C ALA A 41 4.06 1.42 -3.75
N LEU A 42 4.67 1.87 -4.86
CA LEU A 42 5.61 2.99 -4.83
C LEU A 42 4.92 4.36 -4.71
N LEU A 43 4.02 4.65 -5.65
CA LEU A 43 3.45 6.00 -5.80
C LEU A 43 2.33 6.27 -4.81
N ILE A 44 1.58 5.23 -4.43
CA ILE A 44 0.44 5.35 -3.52
C ILE A 44 0.85 4.94 -2.11
N GLY A 45 1.47 3.76 -1.95
CA GLY A 45 1.83 3.23 -0.62
C GLY A 45 2.97 4.05 0.01
N LEU A 46 4.19 3.87 -0.50
CA LEU A 46 5.38 4.50 0.06
C LEU A 46 5.33 6.03 -0.01
N HIS A 47 5.03 6.59 -1.18
CA HIS A 47 5.02 8.04 -1.32
C HIS A 47 3.82 8.69 -0.61
N GLY A 48 2.68 8.00 -0.52
CA GLY A 48 1.57 8.44 0.32
C GLY A 48 2.00 8.60 1.77
N CYS A 49 2.63 7.57 2.36
CA CYS A 49 3.17 7.64 3.72
C CYS A 49 4.18 8.77 3.93
N ILE A 50 5.10 8.99 2.97
CA ILE A 50 6.10 10.07 3.07
C ILE A 50 5.43 11.44 3.19
N VAL A 51 4.32 11.65 2.48
CA VAL A 51 3.66 12.96 2.45
C VAL A 51 2.68 13.15 3.60
N THR A 52 1.94 12.12 4.00
CA THR A 52 0.98 12.20 5.11
C THR A 52 1.64 12.05 6.47
N GLY A 53 2.88 11.54 6.53
CA GLY A 53 3.55 11.19 7.78
C GLY A 53 3.13 9.82 8.34
N ALA A 54 2.30 9.07 7.60
CA ALA A 54 1.85 7.74 8.01
C ALA A 54 3.00 6.72 8.09
N THR A 55 2.81 5.67 8.87
CA THR A 55 3.77 4.56 8.97
C THR A 55 3.52 3.53 7.86
N LEU A 56 4.57 3.08 7.18
CA LEU A 56 4.49 1.98 6.20
C LEU A 56 5.06 0.68 6.77
N VAL A 57 4.22 -0.35 6.84
CA VAL A 57 4.64 -1.74 7.09
C VAL A 57 4.79 -2.44 5.74
N LEU A 58 6.05 -2.68 5.35
CA LEU A 58 6.41 -3.34 4.11
C LEU A 58 6.65 -4.82 4.34
N ARG A 59 5.95 -5.69 3.58
CA ARG A 59 6.24 -7.13 3.56
C ARG A 59 6.80 -7.56 2.22
N THR A 60 7.82 -8.42 2.26
CA THR A 60 8.53 -8.91 1.05
C THR A 60 7.64 -9.72 0.11
N LYS A 61 6.62 -10.41 0.64
CA LYS A 61 5.68 -11.22 -0.13
C LYS A 61 4.32 -11.27 0.57
N PHE A 62 3.25 -11.27 -0.21
CA PHE A 62 1.91 -11.56 0.30
C PHE A 62 1.80 -12.99 0.83
N SER A 63 1.15 -13.14 1.98
CA SER A 63 0.77 -14.42 2.56
C SER A 63 -0.60 -14.28 3.22
N ALA A 64 -1.61 -14.98 2.69
CA ALA A 64 -2.98 -14.89 3.21
C ALA A 64 -3.08 -15.40 4.66
N SER A 65 -2.38 -16.48 5.00
CA SER A 65 -2.40 -17.07 6.34
C SER A 65 -1.65 -16.28 7.40
N GLN A 66 -0.82 -15.31 7.02
CA GLN A 66 -0.06 -14.47 7.95
C GLN A 66 -0.52 -13.01 7.94
N PHE A 67 -1.41 -12.66 7.01
CA PHE A 67 -1.85 -11.29 6.80
C PHE A 67 -2.48 -10.70 8.06
N TRP A 68 -3.44 -11.42 8.64
CA TRP A 68 -4.18 -10.91 9.79
C TRP A 68 -3.34 -10.88 11.06
N ASP A 69 -2.40 -11.82 11.20
CA ASP A 69 -1.44 -11.82 12.32
C ASP A 69 -0.51 -10.61 12.25
N ASP A 70 -0.04 -10.26 11.05
CA ASP A 70 0.69 -9.01 10.83
C ASP A 70 -0.18 -7.78 11.12
N CYS A 71 -1.44 -7.78 10.67
CA CYS A 71 -2.36 -6.68 10.93
C CYS A 71 -2.50 -6.39 12.43
N ARG A 72 -2.67 -7.44 13.25
CA ARG A 72 -2.72 -7.34 14.70
C ARG A 72 -1.38 -6.94 15.30
N LYS A 73 -0.29 -7.55 14.86
CA LYS A 73 1.06 -7.30 15.40
C LYS A 73 1.50 -5.85 15.22
N TYR A 74 1.19 -5.26 14.07
CA TYR A 74 1.65 -3.92 13.71
C TYR A 74 0.56 -2.84 13.81
N ASN A 75 -0.62 -3.16 14.35
CA ASN A 75 -1.77 -2.26 14.47
C ASN A 75 -2.12 -1.58 13.13
N ILE A 76 -2.22 -2.38 12.07
CA ILE A 76 -2.51 -1.87 10.73
C ILE A 76 -3.90 -1.22 10.71
N THR A 77 -3.97 0.02 10.25
CA THR A 77 -5.22 0.77 10.07
C THR A 77 -5.69 0.78 8.63
N VAL A 78 -4.75 0.66 7.68
CA VAL A 78 -5.04 0.79 6.24
C VAL A 78 -4.41 -0.36 5.46
N ILE A 79 -5.21 -1.02 4.64
CA ILE A 79 -4.77 -2.12 3.78
C ILE A 79 -4.72 -1.63 2.33
N GLN A 80 -3.51 -1.64 1.75
CA GLN A 80 -3.36 -1.43 0.32
C GLN A 80 -3.50 -2.77 -0.43
N TYR A 81 -4.47 -2.88 -1.33
CA TYR A 81 -4.71 -4.10 -2.10
C TYR A 81 -4.95 -3.83 -3.59
N ILE A 82 -4.75 -4.87 -4.39
CA ILE A 82 -5.11 -4.91 -5.82
C ILE A 82 -5.77 -6.24 -6.15
N GLY A 83 -6.71 -6.24 -7.08
CA GLY A 83 -7.31 -7.46 -7.64
C GLY A 83 -7.83 -8.44 -6.60
N GLU A 84 -7.42 -9.70 -6.74
CA GLU A 84 -7.93 -10.87 -6.00
C GLU A 84 -7.51 -10.93 -4.52
N LEU A 85 -6.68 -9.99 -4.06
CA LEU A 85 -6.07 -10.05 -2.74
C LEU A 85 -7.13 -10.06 -1.63
N LEU A 86 -8.18 -9.23 -1.72
CA LEU A 86 -9.30 -9.26 -0.78
C LEU A 86 -10.08 -10.59 -0.83
N ARG A 87 -10.23 -11.22 -2.00
CA ARG A 87 -10.92 -12.52 -2.09
C ARG A 87 -10.18 -13.58 -1.28
N TYR A 88 -8.84 -13.59 -1.33
CA TYR A 88 -8.06 -14.52 -0.49
C TYR A 88 -8.24 -14.22 1.00
N LEU A 89 -8.25 -12.94 1.38
CA LEU A 89 -8.39 -12.52 2.78
C LEU A 89 -9.76 -12.84 3.37
N CYS A 90 -10.85 -12.63 2.62
CA CYS A 90 -12.20 -12.95 3.08
C CYS A 90 -12.43 -14.46 3.30
N ASN A 91 -11.61 -15.33 2.70
CA ASN A 91 -11.69 -16.78 2.89
C ASN A 91 -10.80 -17.28 4.04
N CYS A 92 -9.98 -16.42 4.65
CA CYS A 92 -9.05 -16.79 5.70
C CYS A 92 -8.95 -15.65 6.75
N PRO A 93 -10.03 -15.30 7.47
CA PRO A 93 -10.02 -14.23 8.49
C PRO A 93 -9.18 -14.57 9.73
#